data_AF-A0A835YAT0-F1
#
_entry.id   AF-A0A835YAT0-F1
#
_cell.length_a   1.000
_cell.length_b   1.000
_cell.length_c   1.000
_cell.angle_alpha   90.00
_cell.angle_beta   90.00
_cell.angle_gamma   90.00
#
_symmetry.space_group_name_H-M   'P 1'
#
loop_
_entity.id
_entity.type
_entity.pdbx_description
1 polymer ?
#
loop_
_entity_poly.entity_id
_entity_poly.type
_entity_poly.pdbx_seq_one_letter_code
_entity_poly.pdbx_strand_id
1 'polypeptide(L)'
;MDPADLLVAGKREFGEFGGVNASVEISTTFTVLEADTMPAIFSGQAGPEKGGCYVYGRAFNPTVRHLGRLLAAMEATEAAYPCSSGMAAISSTILALCNAGDHVVASNSIYGGSHALFKSLLPVKCNISTTFVDISDLAAVEAALQARPTKVLYTEVVSNPILRVADLSALSALARRHGAKLVVDNTFTPMVVTPTKFGADIVIHSLTKFVSGASDIIAGAVCGPAAFIDSLIDFHTGPVMLLGPTMDPRVASELTLRLPHLALRMQEHGRRAAAFAERLAALGAPVTYPGLTTHPQHALMAKQANAGYGFGGLLGVDLGTPGRANALMERLQNKWGFGFMAVSLGYFDTLMSLSAASTSSELSDREMSESGIARGYVRMSVGLTGSLEERWRQLEEAYRAVSKLGPGAEAPFRAVKMRLTPEGAPEQQLLSWPSLGSFGSGEEAAAGGTAAAAGKAAAAGATEGFHAALAEVLQAQSGPSGASEPAVEAVAMVEPGDWVGAEAAAGGATKRRREGEGLEEDGDVTSPGGLRVAVPAAEERPASSGGGGSARGVARSASWRRGGLEEGTDGRGMKASGSVKIRRTGSSEIHYVLMQQHEAAGEV
;
A
#
# COMPACT_ATOMS: atom_id res chain seq x y z
N MET A 1 -25.13 -4.15 11.49
CA MET A 1 -24.94 -2.90 10.74
C MET A 1 -23.92 -3.13 9.64
N ASP A 2 -24.10 -2.47 8.49
CA ASP A 2 -23.17 -2.53 7.36
C ASP A 2 -21.94 -1.65 7.67
N PRO A 3 -20.70 -2.07 7.32
CA PRO A 3 -19.52 -1.21 7.41
C PRO A 3 -19.64 0.14 6.68
N ALA A 4 -20.39 0.22 5.57
CA ALA A 4 -20.62 1.48 4.87
C ALA A 4 -21.54 2.43 5.65
N ASP A 5 -22.61 1.91 6.27
CA ASP A 5 -23.49 2.71 7.14
C ASP A 5 -22.72 3.25 8.35
N LEU A 6 -21.86 2.41 8.95
CA LEU A 6 -21.02 2.79 10.08
C LEU A 6 -20.04 3.92 9.74
N LEU A 7 -19.40 3.86 8.56
CA LEU A 7 -18.54 4.93 8.06
C LEU A 7 -19.30 6.27 7.89
N VAL A 8 -20.56 6.22 7.44
CA VAL A 8 -21.40 7.43 7.26
C VAL A 8 -21.94 7.98 8.58
N ALA A 9 -22.23 7.10 9.55
CA ALA A 9 -22.69 7.46 10.90
C ALA A 9 -21.55 7.98 11.80
N GLY A 10 -20.29 7.79 11.40
CA GLY A 10 -19.11 8.27 12.11
C GLY A 10 -19.03 9.80 12.23
N LYS A 11 -18.23 10.28 13.19
CA LYS A 11 -17.97 11.70 13.38
C LYS A 11 -17.29 12.28 12.15
N ARG A 12 -17.95 13.25 11.49
CA ARG A 12 -17.34 14.07 10.44
C ARG A 12 -16.39 15.09 11.06
N GLU A 13 -15.26 15.31 10.39
CA GLU A 13 -14.30 16.35 10.73
C GLU A 13 -14.17 17.30 9.53
N PHE A 14 -14.31 18.60 9.80
CA PHE A 14 -14.14 19.67 8.82
C PHE A 14 -12.72 20.23 8.93
N GLY A 15 -12.24 20.87 7.86
CA GLY A 15 -11.02 21.67 7.93
C GLY A 15 -11.18 22.84 8.90
N GLU A 16 -10.08 23.31 9.48
CA GLU A 16 -10.08 24.33 10.54
C GLU A 16 -10.80 25.64 10.14
N PHE A 17 -10.82 25.96 8.85
CA PHE A 17 -11.51 27.12 8.26
C PHE A 17 -12.91 26.78 7.69
N GLY A 18 -13.53 25.66 8.10
CA GLY A 18 -14.81 25.19 7.56
C GLY A 18 -14.69 24.43 6.24
N GLY A 19 -13.50 23.94 5.88
CA GLY A 19 -13.28 23.13 4.68
C GLY A 19 -14.05 21.81 4.71
N VAL A 20 -14.55 21.36 3.55
CA VAL A 20 -15.31 20.10 3.44
C VAL A 20 -14.44 18.87 3.76
N ASN A 21 -13.16 18.91 3.40
CA ASN A 21 -12.15 17.95 3.82
C ASN A 21 -11.48 18.45 5.12
N ALA A 22 -11.14 17.53 6.01
CA ALA A 22 -10.34 17.82 7.20
C ALA A 22 -8.96 18.39 6.84
N SER A 23 -8.40 19.25 7.71
CA SER A 23 -7.04 19.78 7.55
C SER A 23 -5.99 18.68 7.69
N VAL A 24 -4.90 18.79 6.92
CA VAL A 24 -3.75 17.88 7.01
C VAL A 24 -2.74 18.47 7.99
N GLU A 25 -2.82 18.02 9.24
CA GLU A 25 -1.92 18.46 10.31
C GLU A 25 -0.56 17.80 10.15
N ILE A 26 0.41 18.53 9.60
CA ILE A 26 1.78 18.04 9.39
C ILE A 26 2.70 18.30 10.59
N SER A 27 2.23 18.99 11.63
CA SER A 27 3.04 19.27 12.80
C SER A 27 3.38 18.00 13.59
N THR A 28 4.64 17.92 14.01
CA THR A 28 5.17 16.85 14.86
C THR A 28 4.90 17.12 16.35
N THR A 29 4.70 18.39 16.73
CA THR A 29 4.51 18.84 18.11
C THR A 29 3.45 19.92 18.18
N PHE A 30 2.78 20.04 19.33
CA PHE A 30 1.68 20.97 19.51
C PHE A 30 2.00 21.94 20.66
N THR A 31 1.55 23.19 20.51
CA THR A 31 1.74 24.22 21.53
C THR A 31 0.63 24.18 22.58
N VAL A 32 0.96 24.55 23.81
CA VAL A 32 0.00 24.87 24.86
C VAL A 32 0.10 26.37 25.17
N LEU A 33 -1.02 27.00 25.56
CA LEU A 33 -1.03 28.43 25.88
C LEU A 33 -0.59 28.71 27.33
N GLU A 34 -0.75 27.73 28.23
CA GLU A 34 -0.42 27.83 29.65
C GLU A 34 0.54 26.69 30.05
N ALA A 35 1.56 27.00 30.85
CA ALA A 35 2.60 26.02 31.21
C ALA A 35 2.02 24.78 31.92
N ASP A 36 1.06 24.98 32.82
CA ASP A 36 0.43 23.91 33.63
C ASP A 36 -0.46 22.97 32.80
N THR A 37 -0.86 23.38 31.58
CA THR A 37 -1.58 22.49 30.66
C THR A 37 -0.73 21.30 30.23
N MET A 38 0.60 21.47 30.09
CA MET A 38 1.46 20.38 29.63
C MET A 38 1.54 19.23 30.67
N PRO A 39 1.82 19.46 31.98
CA PRO A 39 1.67 18.44 33.03
C PRO A 39 0.27 17.82 33.11
N ALA A 40 -0.79 18.61 32.92
CA ALA A 40 -2.16 18.12 32.93
C ALA A 40 -2.44 17.13 31.78
N ILE A 41 -1.86 17.34 30.59
CA ILE A 41 -2.00 16.38 29.49
C ILE A 41 -1.15 15.13 29.72
N PHE A 42 0.11 15.27 30.16
CA PHE A 42 0.98 14.11 30.46
C PHE A 42 0.44 13.22 31.59
N SER A 43 -0.35 13.77 32.51
CA SER A 43 -1.04 13.01 33.57
C SER A 43 -2.44 12.51 33.18
N GLY A 44 -2.88 12.71 31.93
CA GLY A 44 -4.19 12.26 31.42
C GLY A 44 -5.40 13.04 31.95
N GLN A 45 -5.16 14.11 32.71
CA GLN A 45 -6.20 15.00 33.25
C GLN A 45 -6.82 15.84 32.12
N ALA A 46 -6.00 16.35 31.21
CA ALA A 46 -6.38 17.09 30.02
C ALA A 46 -6.04 16.32 28.72
N GLY A 47 -6.63 16.73 27.60
CA GLY A 47 -6.35 16.19 26.27
C GLY A 47 -7.43 16.59 25.24
N PRO A 48 -7.30 16.21 23.96
CA PRO A 48 -8.11 16.74 22.85
C PRO A 48 -9.64 16.58 22.98
N GLU A 49 -10.11 15.65 23.81
CA GLU A 49 -11.54 15.42 24.07
C GLU A 49 -12.00 15.93 25.45
N LYS A 50 -11.08 16.49 26.24
CA LYS A 50 -11.29 17.11 27.57
C LYS A 50 -10.86 18.58 27.59
N GLY A 51 -10.87 19.26 26.44
CA GLY A 51 -10.49 20.68 26.31
C GLY A 51 -8.98 20.99 26.35
N GLY A 52 -8.11 19.97 26.37
CA GLY A 52 -6.66 20.13 26.24
C GLY A 52 -6.17 20.00 24.80
N CYS A 53 -4.88 20.25 24.58
CA CYS A 53 -4.25 20.15 23.27
C CYS A 53 -3.82 18.70 22.93
N TYR A 54 -3.45 18.48 21.67
CA TYR A 54 -2.51 17.40 21.34
C TYR A 54 -1.12 17.76 21.92
N VAL A 55 -0.17 16.82 21.93
CA VAL A 55 1.20 17.07 22.45
C VAL A 55 2.26 16.73 21.40
N TYR A 56 2.29 15.48 20.94
CA TYR A 56 3.31 15.01 20.02
C TYR A 56 2.77 13.94 19.07
N GLY A 57 3.06 14.07 17.78
CA GLY A 57 2.45 13.31 16.69
C GLY A 57 2.72 11.80 16.70
N ARG A 58 3.75 11.33 17.44
CA ARG A 58 4.02 9.90 17.65
C ARG A 58 2.91 9.19 18.45
N ALA A 59 2.32 9.88 19.42
CA ALA A 59 1.24 9.36 20.25
C ALA A 59 -0.13 9.67 19.63
N PHE A 60 -0.36 10.95 19.29
CA PHE A 60 -1.57 11.37 18.60
C PHE A 60 -1.31 12.58 17.70
N ASN A 61 -1.71 12.45 16.44
CA ASN A 61 -1.89 13.52 15.48
C ASN A 61 -3.38 13.54 15.07
N PRO A 62 -4.04 14.71 14.90
CA PRO A 62 -5.47 14.78 14.61
C PRO A 62 -5.86 14.10 13.29
N THR A 63 -5.10 14.30 12.20
CA THR A 63 -5.37 13.68 10.90
C THR A 63 -5.22 12.15 10.96
N VAL A 64 -4.21 11.64 11.68
CA VAL A 64 -4.06 10.20 11.95
C VAL A 64 -5.20 9.67 12.81
N ARG A 65 -5.62 10.42 13.85
CA ARG A 65 -6.74 10.05 14.72
C ARG A 65 -8.07 10.02 13.98
N HIS A 66 -8.30 10.91 13.01
CA HIS A 66 -9.47 10.91 12.16
C HIS A 66 -9.58 9.62 11.34
N LEU A 67 -8.49 9.21 10.67
CA LEU A 67 -8.41 7.92 9.99
C LEU A 67 -8.69 6.76 10.95
N GLY A 68 -8.13 6.79 12.16
CA GLY A 68 -8.40 5.80 13.21
C GLY A 68 -9.88 5.68 13.55
N ARG A 69 -10.60 6.80 13.70
CA ARG A 69 -12.06 6.80 13.95
C ARG A 69 -12.85 6.15 12.80
N LEU A 70 -12.48 6.41 11.54
CA LEU A 70 -13.13 5.79 10.37
C LEU A 70 -12.87 4.29 10.29
N LEU A 71 -11.64 3.84 10.58
CA LEU A 71 -11.29 2.42 10.61
C LEU A 71 -11.99 1.67 11.75
N ALA A 72 -12.10 2.29 12.93
CA ALA A 72 -12.86 1.75 14.04
C ALA A 72 -14.35 1.59 13.70
N ALA A 73 -14.94 2.59 13.04
CA ALA A 73 -16.32 2.50 12.54
C ALA A 73 -16.48 1.37 11.51
N MET A 74 -15.58 1.24 10.53
CA MET A 74 -15.61 0.18 9.52
C MET A 74 -15.59 -1.24 10.13
N GLU A 75 -14.79 -1.44 11.20
CA GLU A 75 -14.67 -2.74 11.89
C GLU A 75 -15.63 -2.92 13.07
N ALA A 76 -16.50 -1.94 13.34
CA ALA A 76 -17.37 -1.91 14.52
C ALA A 76 -16.60 -2.11 15.85
N THR A 77 -15.43 -1.47 15.99
CA THR A 77 -14.64 -1.44 17.23
C THR A 77 -14.78 -0.10 17.96
N GLU A 78 -14.39 -0.06 19.23
CA GLU A 78 -14.40 1.17 20.05
C GLU A 78 -13.33 2.17 19.57
N ALA A 79 -12.16 1.67 19.18
CA ALA A 79 -11.05 2.48 18.68
C ALA A 79 -10.23 1.73 17.62
N ALA A 80 -9.38 2.48 16.93
CA ALA A 80 -8.33 1.92 16.08
C ALA A 80 -7.13 2.88 15.99
N TYR A 81 -5.93 2.31 15.82
CA TYR A 81 -4.68 3.03 15.63
C TYR A 81 -4.07 2.74 14.25
N PRO A 82 -3.89 3.74 13.38
CA PRO A 82 -3.17 3.58 12.11
C PRO A 82 -1.64 3.53 12.30
N CYS A 83 -0.99 2.50 11.78
CA CYS A 83 0.46 2.27 11.84
C CYS A 83 1.14 2.49 10.49
N SER A 84 2.46 2.74 10.49
CA SER A 84 3.27 2.91 9.27
C SER A 84 3.32 1.68 8.33
N SER A 85 2.91 0.49 8.78
CA SER A 85 2.75 -0.69 7.92
C SER A 85 1.85 -1.75 8.57
N GLY A 86 1.35 -2.71 7.79
CA GLY A 86 0.64 -3.88 8.31
C GLY A 86 1.52 -4.72 9.26
N MET A 87 2.80 -4.93 8.92
CA MET A 87 3.73 -5.64 9.81
C MET A 87 3.94 -4.91 11.14
N ALA A 88 3.92 -3.58 11.15
CA ALA A 88 4.00 -2.81 12.39
C ALA A 88 2.73 -2.89 13.24
N ALA A 89 1.55 -3.01 12.62
CA ALA A 89 0.30 -3.29 13.33
C ALA A 89 0.35 -4.68 13.99
N ILE A 90 0.84 -5.70 13.27
CA ILE A 90 1.03 -7.06 13.79
C ILE A 90 2.04 -7.09 14.94
N SER A 91 3.27 -6.60 14.72
CA SER A 91 4.33 -6.67 15.73
C SER A 91 3.98 -5.90 17.00
N SER A 92 3.40 -4.70 16.88
CA SER A 92 2.98 -3.90 18.04
C SER A 92 1.84 -4.58 18.82
N THR A 93 0.88 -5.21 18.13
CA THR A 93 -0.20 -5.96 18.77
C THR A 93 0.36 -7.15 19.57
N ILE A 94 1.25 -7.94 18.98
CA ILE A 94 1.81 -9.12 19.64
C ILE A 94 2.69 -8.74 20.82
N LEU A 95 3.50 -7.68 20.71
CA LEU A 95 4.35 -7.19 21.80
C LEU A 95 3.56 -6.49 22.93
N ALA A 96 2.30 -6.10 22.70
CA ALA A 96 1.40 -5.62 23.74
C ALA A 96 0.64 -6.75 24.47
N LEU A 97 0.46 -7.90 23.82
CA LEU A 97 -0.27 -9.06 24.36
C LEU A 97 0.63 -10.12 25.00
N CYS A 98 1.89 -10.20 24.58
CA CYS A 98 2.84 -11.25 24.97
C CYS A 98 4.10 -10.66 25.61
N ASN A 99 4.48 -11.19 26.77
CA ASN A 99 5.76 -10.96 27.43
C ASN A 99 6.78 -12.03 27.01
N ALA A 100 8.04 -11.87 27.44
CA ALA A 100 9.05 -12.89 27.21
C ALA A 100 8.69 -14.23 27.90
N GLY A 101 8.76 -15.32 27.14
CA GLY A 101 8.35 -16.67 27.57
C GLY A 101 6.90 -17.05 27.23
N ASP A 102 6.07 -16.11 26.80
CA ASP A 102 4.68 -16.38 26.40
C ASP A 102 4.57 -17.20 25.09
N HIS A 103 3.35 -17.66 24.82
CA HIS A 103 3.03 -18.54 23.70
C HIS A 103 1.88 -17.99 22.83
N VAL A 104 2.01 -18.21 21.53
CA VAL A 104 1.01 -17.93 20.49
C VAL A 104 0.62 -19.24 19.81
N VAL A 105 -0.67 -19.44 19.54
CA VAL A 105 -1.14 -20.41 18.55
C VAL A 105 -1.52 -19.64 17.29
N ALA A 106 -1.02 -20.05 16.14
CA ALA A 106 -1.24 -19.36 14.87
C ALA A 106 -1.68 -20.31 13.76
N SER A 107 -2.46 -19.80 12.80
CA SER A 107 -2.72 -20.53 11.55
C SER A 107 -1.41 -20.82 10.80
N ASN A 108 -1.27 -22.04 10.29
CA ASN A 108 -0.15 -22.49 9.44
C ASN A 108 -0.17 -21.89 8.02
N SER A 109 -1.28 -21.26 7.62
CA SER A 109 -1.42 -20.51 6.36
C SER A 109 -1.70 -19.05 6.71
N ILE A 110 -0.63 -18.26 6.77
CA ILE A 110 -0.64 -16.81 6.96
C ILE A 110 0.41 -16.17 6.04
N TYR A 111 0.36 -14.85 5.90
CA TYR A 111 1.36 -14.06 5.20
C TYR A 111 2.79 -14.38 5.66
N GLY A 112 3.70 -14.60 4.70
CA GLY A 112 5.08 -15.02 4.98
C GLY A 112 5.84 -14.08 5.93
N GLY A 113 5.57 -12.77 5.90
CA GLY A 113 6.15 -11.83 6.87
C GLY A 113 5.66 -12.05 8.31
N SER A 114 4.38 -12.39 8.49
CA SER A 114 3.79 -12.78 9.77
C SER A 114 4.36 -14.12 10.24
N HIS A 115 4.48 -15.09 9.33
CA HIS A 115 5.12 -16.38 9.63
C HIS A 115 6.57 -16.20 10.09
N ALA A 116 7.39 -15.43 9.37
CA ALA A 116 8.78 -15.14 9.73
C ALA A 116 8.91 -14.39 11.07
N LEU A 117 7.99 -13.46 11.37
CA LEU A 117 7.91 -12.79 12.67
C LEU A 117 7.70 -13.81 13.81
N PHE A 118 6.69 -14.68 13.68
CA PHE A 118 6.31 -15.68 14.69
C PHE A 118 7.29 -16.86 14.82
N LYS A 119 7.87 -17.31 13.70
CA LYS A 119 8.76 -18.48 13.62
C LYS A 119 10.20 -18.16 13.96
N SER A 120 10.69 -16.98 13.58
CA SER A 120 12.13 -16.67 13.57
C SER A 120 12.49 -15.46 14.44
N LEU A 121 11.79 -14.32 14.30
CA LEU A 121 12.18 -13.10 15.00
C LEU A 121 11.79 -13.11 16.48
N LEU A 122 10.52 -13.39 16.80
CA LEU A 122 9.98 -13.36 18.16
C LEU A 122 10.62 -14.38 19.12
N PRO A 123 10.93 -15.63 18.71
CA PRO A 123 11.67 -16.56 19.57
C PRO A 123 13.07 -16.06 19.92
N VAL A 124 13.82 -15.55 18.93
CA VAL A 124 15.22 -15.13 19.11
C VAL A 124 15.35 -13.81 19.86
N LYS A 125 14.42 -12.86 19.65
CA LYS A 125 14.50 -11.50 20.24
C LYS A 125 13.71 -11.34 21.52
N CYS A 126 12.62 -12.10 21.68
CA CYS A 126 11.68 -11.91 22.79
C CYS A 126 11.41 -13.19 23.58
N ASN A 127 11.96 -14.36 23.19
CA ASN A 127 11.59 -15.66 23.77
C ASN A 127 10.05 -15.92 23.72
N ILE A 128 9.36 -15.36 22.74
CA ILE A 128 7.94 -15.63 22.48
C ILE A 128 7.88 -16.78 21.48
N SER A 129 7.17 -17.85 21.85
CA SER A 129 7.11 -19.09 21.07
C SER A 129 5.77 -19.26 20.36
N THR A 130 5.77 -19.89 19.18
CA THR A 130 4.55 -20.07 18.37
C THR A 130 4.36 -21.53 17.97
N THR A 131 3.16 -22.06 18.19
CA THR A 131 2.70 -23.33 17.58
C THR A 131 1.81 -23.03 16.39
N PHE A 132 2.16 -23.55 15.22
CA PHE A 132 1.40 -23.41 13.99
C PHE A 132 0.48 -24.62 13.78
N VAL A 133 -0.79 -24.38 13.49
CA VAL A 133 -1.83 -25.40 13.29
C VAL A 133 -2.70 -25.08 12.07
N ASP A 134 -3.35 -26.07 11.47
CA ASP A 134 -4.43 -25.76 10.52
C ASP A 134 -5.61 -25.19 11.29
N ILE A 135 -5.96 -23.93 11.01
CA ILE A 135 -7.02 -23.22 11.73
C ILE A 135 -8.43 -23.76 11.44
N SER A 136 -8.57 -24.60 10.40
CA SER A 136 -9.82 -25.32 10.11
C SER A 136 -9.96 -26.64 10.88
N ASP A 137 -8.87 -27.18 11.45
CA ASP A 137 -8.92 -28.27 12.42
C ASP A 137 -9.07 -27.71 13.84
N LEU A 138 -10.33 -27.51 14.24
CA LEU A 138 -10.67 -26.98 15.57
C LEU A 138 -10.17 -27.88 16.71
N ALA A 139 -9.98 -29.18 16.49
CA ALA A 139 -9.46 -30.10 17.49
C ALA A 139 -7.93 -29.94 17.66
N ALA A 140 -7.19 -29.75 16.55
CA ALA A 140 -5.78 -29.40 16.61
C ALA A 140 -5.55 -28.02 17.24
N VAL A 141 -6.41 -27.03 16.95
CA VAL A 141 -6.39 -25.72 17.62
C VAL A 141 -6.63 -25.86 19.13
N GLU A 142 -7.64 -26.63 19.55
CA GLU A 142 -7.93 -26.87 20.97
C GLU A 142 -6.75 -27.59 21.67
N ALA A 143 -6.18 -28.62 21.05
CA ALA A 143 -5.02 -29.33 21.59
C ALA A 143 -3.80 -28.41 21.75
N ALA A 144 -3.53 -27.52 20.78
CA ALA A 144 -2.43 -26.55 20.87
C ALA A 144 -2.66 -25.49 21.97
N LEU A 145 -3.90 -25.05 22.17
CA LEU A 145 -4.28 -24.15 23.27
C LEU A 145 -4.22 -24.82 24.64
N GLN A 146 -4.48 -26.14 24.72
CA GLN A 146 -4.38 -26.94 25.94
C GLN A 146 -2.95 -27.31 26.32
N ALA A 147 -2.05 -27.48 25.34
CA ALA A 147 -0.68 -27.96 25.57
C ALA A 147 0.15 -27.06 26.51
N ARG A 148 -0.12 -25.74 26.52
CA ARG A 148 0.50 -24.77 27.43
C ARG A 148 -0.29 -23.46 27.51
N PRO A 149 -0.10 -22.65 28.58
CA PRO A 149 -0.70 -21.32 28.67
C PRO A 149 -0.38 -20.48 27.42
N THR A 150 -1.42 -20.04 26.72
CA THR A 150 -1.34 -19.32 25.44
C THR A 150 -1.99 -17.95 25.58
N LYS A 151 -1.35 -16.90 25.07
CA LYS A 151 -1.86 -15.51 25.13
C LYS A 151 -2.68 -15.12 23.92
N VAL A 152 -2.29 -15.60 22.74
CA VAL A 152 -2.88 -15.19 21.46
C VAL A 152 -3.22 -16.41 20.61
N LEU A 153 -4.41 -16.41 20.04
CA LEU A 153 -4.80 -17.20 18.88
C LEU A 153 -4.80 -16.25 17.66
N TYR A 154 -3.92 -16.47 16.69
CA TYR A 154 -3.74 -15.61 15.51
C TYR A 154 -4.24 -16.29 14.23
N THR A 155 -5.06 -15.60 13.44
CA THR A 155 -5.47 -16.07 12.11
C THR A 155 -5.69 -14.93 11.12
N GLU A 156 -5.65 -15.25 9.84
CA GLU A 156 -6.31 -14.45 8.80
C GLU A 156 -7.78 -14.89 8.66
N VAL A 157 -8.68 -13.99 8.22
CA VAL A 157 -10.07 -14.38 7.88
C VAL A 157 -10.10 -15.33 6.67
N VAL A 158 -9.30 -15.00 5.66
CA VAL A 158 -9.11 -15.75 4.41
C VAL A 158 -7.60 -15.89 4.20
N SER A 159 -7.10 -17.12 4.19
CA SER A 159 -5.66 -17.38 4.28
C SER A 159 -4.89 -17.01 3.01
N ASN A 160 -3.71 -16.44 3.18
CA ASN A 160 -2.76 -16.26 2.09
C ASN A 160 -1.92 -17.55 1.89
N PRO A 161 -1.72 -18.06 0.65
CA PRO A 161 -2.37 -17.71 -0.62
C PRO A 161 -3.56 -18.62 -1.01
N ILE A 162 -3.91 -19.60 -0.17
CA ILE A 162 -4.83 -20.71 -0.49
C ILE A 162 -6.31 -20.32 -0.36
N LEU A 163 -6.60 -19.22 0.34
CA LEU A 163 -7.95 -18.70 0.58
C LEU A 163 -8.82 -19.61 1.47
N ARG A 164 -8.21 -20.39 2.38
CA ARG A 164 -8.94 -21.10 3.45
C ARG A 164 -9.66 -20.08 4.33
N VAL A 165 -10.90 -20.36 4.71
CA VAL A 165 -11.72 -19.46 5.52
C VAL A 165 -11.74 -19.94 6.96
N ALA A 166 -11.40 -19.07 7.91
CA ALA A 166 -11.41 -19.36 9.33
C ALA A 166 -12.83 -19.25 9.92
N ASP A 167 -13.24 -20.19 10.80
CA ASP A 167 -14.50 -20.07 11.56
C ASP A 167 -14.25 -19.20 12.79
N LEU A 168 -14.49 -17.90 12.64
CA LEU A 168 -14.16 -16.89 13.65
C LEU A 168 -14.96 -17.11 14.95
N SER A 169 -16.19 -17.60 14.85
CA SER A 169 -17.03 -17.89 16.02
C SER A 169 -16.53 -19.10 16.82
N ALA A 170 -16.15 -20.18 16.13
CA ALA A 170 -15.57 -21.36 16.78
C ALA A 170 -14.20 -21.03 17.42
N LEU A 171 -13.35 -20.28 16.71
CA LEU A 171 -12.04 -19.86 17.19
C LEU A 171 -12.13 -18.87 18.35
N SER A 172 -13.11 -17.96 18.35
CA SER A 172 -13.38 -17.05 19.48
C SER A 172 -13.80 -17.83 20.72
N ALA A 173 -14.71 -18.79 20.56
CA ALA A 173 -15.14 -19.68 21.64
C ALA A 173 -13.97 -20.52 22.21
N LEU A 174 -13.05 -20.99 21.36
CA LEU A 174 -11.83 -21.69 21.76
C LEU A 174 -10.86 -20.78 22.52
N ALA A 175 -10.49 -19.63 21.94
CA ALA A 175 -9.59 -18.67 22.58
C ALA A 175 -10.09 -18.27 23.97
N ARG A 176 -11.39 -17.94 24.08
CA ARG A 176 -12.03 -17.56 25.35
C ARG A 176 -12.04 -18.69 26.38
N ARG A 177 -12.22 -19.96 25.99
CA ARG A 177 -12.12 -21.12 26.92
C ARG A 177 -10.72 -21.25 27.54
N HIS A 178 -9.68 -20.92 26.77
CA HIS A 178 -8.28 -21.07 27.18
C HIS A 178 -7.61 -19.77 27.65
N GLY A 179 -8.38 -18.68 27.80
CA GLY A 179 -7.87 -17.39 28.27
C GLY A 179 -6.98 -16.63 27.27
N ALA A 180 -6.98 -17.05 26.00
CA ALA A 180 -6.26 -16.39 24.92
C ALA A 180 -7.11 -15.29 24.25
N LYS A 181 -6.44 -14.35 23.59
CA LYS A 181 -7.05 -13.33 22.74
C LYS A 181 -7.09 -13.76 21.28
N LEU A 182 -8.24 -13.62 20.62
CA LEU A 182 -8.35 -13.87 19.18
C LEU A 182 -7.96 -12.61 18.41
N VAL A 183 -6.80 -12.67 17.74
CA VAL A 183 -6.28 -11.61 16.86
C VAL A 183 -6.50 -12.04 15.40
N VAL A 184 -7.20 -11.21 14.63
CA VAL A 184 -7.63 -11.53 13.26
C VAL A 184 -7.09 -10.50 12.26
N ASP A 185 -6.30 -10.95 11.30
CA ASP A 185 -5.95 -10.13 10.12
C ASP A 185 -7.08 -10.21 9.08
N ASN A 186 -7.70 -9.06 8.80
CA ASN A 186 -8.83 -8.90 7.88
C ASN A 186 -8.43 -8.24 6.53
N THR A 187 -7.13 -8.18 6.23
CA THR A 187 -6.57 -7.48 5.04
C THR A 187 -7.19 -7.91 3.71
N PHE A 188 -7.62 -9.17 3.58
CA PHE A 188 -8.18 -9.72 2.34
C PHE A 188 -9.68 -9.45 2.18
N THR A 189 -10.36 -9.12 3.28
CA THR A 189 -11.83 -9.04 3.37
C THR A 189 -12.35 -7.74 4.04
N PRO A 190 -11.72 -6.55 3.87
CA PRO A 190 -12.30 -5.31 4.37
C PRO A 190 -13.65 -5.07 3.69
N MET A 191 -14.62 -4.55 4.43
CA MET A 191 -16.05 -4.49 4.08
C MET A 191 -16.74 -5.87 3.94
N VAL A 192 -16.07 -6.88 3.39
CA VAL A 192 -16.62 -8.22 3.14
C VAL A 192 -16.90 -8.96 4.44
N VAL A 193 -16.00 -8.95 5.42
CA VAL A 193 -16.21 -9.56 6.75
C VAL A 193 -15.93 -8.51 7.82
N THR A 194 -16.70 -8.55 8.92
CA THR A 194 -16.46 -7.73 10.13
C THR A 194 -16.16 -8.70 11.29
N PRO A 195 -14.90 -9.05 11.59
CA PRO A 195 -14.56 -10.14 12.51
C PRO A 195 -15.08 -9.98 13.93
N THR A 196 -15.28 -8.75 14.40
CA THR A 196 -15.85 -8.43 15.72
C THR A 196 -17.26 -8.98 15.91
N LYS A 197 -18.07 -9.07 14.85
CA LYS A 197 -19.41 -9.72 14.85
C LYS A 197 -19.34 -11.21 15.20
N PHE A 198 -18.17 -11.82 15.03
CA PHE A 198 -17.90 -13.24 15.28
C PHE A 198 -16.96 -13.46 16.46
N GLY A 199 -16.69 -12.42 17.26
CA GLY A 199 -15.95 -12.52 18.52
C GLY A 199 -14.43 -12.40 18.40
N ALA A 200 -13.89 -11.79 17.34
CA ALA A 200 -12.50 -11.33 17.34
C ALA A 200 -12.29 -10.26 18.43
N ASP A 201 -11.24 -10.39 19.25
CA ASP A 201 -10.88 -9.37 20.24
C ASP A 201 -10.21 -8.16 19.57
N ILE A 202 -9.34 -8.42 18.59
CA ILE A 202 -8.53 -7.41 17.89
C ILE A 202 -8.52 -7.74 16.39
N VAL A 203 -8.71 -6.72 15.56
CA VAL A 203 -8.67 -6.81 14.09
C VAL A 203 -7.47 -6.02 13.55
N ILE A 204 -6.73 -6.62 12.63
CA ILE A 204 -5.55 -6.03 12.00
C ILE A 204 -5.75 -5.87 10.50
N HIS A 205 -5.19 -4.81 9.94
CA HIS A 205 -5.12 -4.57 8.50
C HIS A 205 -3.74 -4.17 8.01
N SER A 206 -3.37 -4.62 6.82
CA SER A 206 -2.45 -3.91 5.93
C SER A 206 -3.25 -3.00 5.00
N LEU A 207 -3.34 -1.71 5.37
CA LEU A 207 -4.06 -0.69 4.59
C LEU A 207 -3.45 -0.49 3.18
N THR A 208 -2.20 -0.92 2.97
CA THR A 208 -1.51 -1.01 1.67
C THR A 208 -2.28 -1.76 0.58
N LYS A 209 -3.23 -2.61 0.96
CA LYS A 209 -3.91 -3.52 0.02
C LYS A 209 -5.19 -2.88 -0.50
N PHE A 210 -6.33 -3.55 -0.32
CA PHE A 210 -7.63 -3.07 -0.78
C PHE A 210 -8.00 -1.68 -0.24
N VAL A 211 -7.56 -1.28 0.96
CA VAL A 211 -7.90 0.06 1.50
C VAL A 211 -7.27 1.18 0.66
N SER A 212 -5.94 1.18 0.45
CA SER A 212 -5.24 2.10 -0.46
C SER A 212 -5.73 1.99 -1.90
N GLY A 213 -5.89 0.77 -2.43
CA GLY A 213 -6.41 0.54 -3.78
C GLY A 213 -5.46 0.86 -4.95
N ALA A 214 -4.33 1.54 -4.71
CA ALA A 214 -3.51 2.16 -5.76
C ALA A 214 -2.01 1.78 -5.71
N SER A 215 -1.61 0.83 -4.85
CA SER A 215 -0.22 0.31 -4.77
C SER A 215 0.85 1.38 -4.51
N ASP A 216 0.48 2.44 -3.80
CA ASP A 216 1.26 3.66 -3.57
C ASP A 216 1.61 3.90 -2.10
N ILE A 217 0.80 3.39 -1.17
CA ILE A 217 0.90 3.64 0.28
C ILE A 217 1.30 2.38 1.04
N ILE A 218 2.34 2.46 1.86
CA ILE A 218 2.61 1.47 2.91
C ILE A 218 1.97 1.95 4.22
N ALA A 219 1.06 1.14 4.78
CA ALA A 219 0.29 1.47 5.98
C ALA A 219 -0.37 0.22 6.59
N GLY A 220 -0.76 0.32 7.86
CA GLY A 220 -1.51 -0.71 8.59
C GLY A 220 -2.44 -0.10 9.63
N ALA A 221 -3.21 -0.93 10.32
CA ALA A 221 -4.02 -0.52 11.46
C ALA A 221 -4.28 -1.67 12.43
N VAL A 222 -4.47 -1.32 13.71
CA VAL A 222 -4.99 -2.19 14.77
C VAL A 222 -6.32 -1.62 15.23
N CYS A 223 -7.37 -2.44 15.26
CA CYS A 223 -8.73 -2.05 15.65
C CYS A 223 -9.18 -2.94 16.81
N GLY A 224 -9.80 -2.36 17.86
CA GLY A 224 -10.20 -3.14 19.04
C GLY A 224 -10.82 -2.29 20.15
N PRO A 225 -10.86 -2.81 21.40
CA PRO A 225 -11.29 -2.05 22.57
C PRO A 225 -10.42 -0.82 22.80
N ALA A 226 -11.02 0.28 23.27
CA ALA A 226 -10.33 1.55 23.50
C ALA A 226 -9.15 1.38 24.46
N ALA A 227 -9.36 0.69 25.58
CA ALA A 227 -8.31 0.39 26.56
C ALA A 227 -7.12 -0.41 25.99
N PHE A 228 -7.33 -1.25 24.97
CA PHE A 228 -6.22 -1.93 24.30
C PHE A 228 -5.47 -0.97 23.36
N ILE A 229 -6.18 -0.16 22.59
CA ILE A 229 -5.57 0.85 21.71
C ILE A 229 -4.78 1.88 22.54
N ASP A 230 -5.31 2.33 23.67
CA ASP A 230 -4.61 3.22 24.60
C ASP A 230 -3.33 2.56 25.17
N SER A 231 -3.36 1.24 25.43
CA SER A 231 -2.16 0.52 25.89
C SER A 231 -1.05 0.43 24.83
N LEU A 232 -1.38 0.49 23.53
CA LEU A 232 -0.37 0.51 22.47
C LEU A 232 0.47 1.79 22.46
N ILE A 233 -0.13 2.90 22.91
CA ILE A 233 0.45 4.25 22.87
C ILE A 233 0.91 4.76 24.24
N ASP A 234 0.86 3.92 25.27
CA ASP A 234 1.37 4.24 26.60
C ASP A 234 2.84 4.71 26.56
N PHE A 235 3.15 5.77 27.31
CA PHE A 235 4.46 6.43 27.30
C PHE A 235 5.61 5.57 27.86
N HIS A 236 5.30 4.54 28.65
CA HIS A 236 6.29 3.75 29.40
C HIS A 236 6.48 2.34 28.85
N THR A 237 5.45 1.77 28.24
CA THR A 237 5.37 0.36 27.83
C THR A 237 4.73 0.14 26.46
N GLY A 238 4.06 1.14 25.89
CA GLY A 238 3.29 1.02 24.66
C GLY A 238 4.15 0.73 23.43
N PRO A 239 3.99 -0.43 22.75
CA PRO A 239 4.86 -0.79 21.63
C PRO A 239 4.79 0.18 20.44
N VAL A 240 3.64 0.80 20.18
CA VAL A 240 3.52 1.83 19.12
C VAL A 240 4.25 3.11 19.53
N MET A 241 4.15 3.53 20.79
CA MET A 241 4.83 4.73 21.26
C MET A 241 6.36 4.56 21.32
N LEU A 242 6.84 3.37 21.70
CA LEU A 242 8.27 3.11 21.93
C LEU A 242 9.02 2.58 20.70
N LEU A 243 8.40 1.72 19.88
CA LEU A 243 9.01 1.25 18.63
C LEU A 243 8.79 2.24 17.47
N GLY A 244 7.87 3.19 17.65
CA GLY A 244 7.68 4.34 16.78
C GLY A 244 7.19 4.09 15.34
N PRO A 245 6.32 3.10 15.01
CA PRO A 245 5.73 2.93 13.67
C PRO A 245 4.67 4.01 13.34
N THR A 246 5.09 5.27 13.44
CA THR A 246 4.26 6.47 13.29
C THR A 246 3.79 6.62 11.86
N MET A 247 2.48 6.82 11.65
CA MET A 247 1.93 7.11 10.33
C MET A 247 2.18 8.59 9.97
N ASP A 248 2.56 8.85 8.72
CA ASP A 248 2.62 10.20 8.17
C ASP A 248 1.19 10.79 8.04
N PRO A 249 0.91 12.00 8.57
CA PRO A 249 -0.41 12.63 8.46
C PRO A 249 -0.91 12.83 7.01
N ARG A 250 -0.01 12.98 6.04
CA ARG A 250 -0.36 13.06 4.61
C ARG A 250 -0.90 11.73 4.11
N VAL A 251 -0.23 10.63 4.46
CA VAL A 251 -0.72 9.26 4.19
C VAL A 251 -2.07 9.02 4.87
N ALA A 252 -2.24 9.49 6.10
CA ALA A 252 -3.52 9.38 6.79
C ALA A 252 -4.66 10.14 6.09
N SER A 253 -4.38 11.37 5.61
CA SER A 253 -5.32 12.15 4.82
C SER A 253 -5.67 11.47 3.49
N GLU A 254 -4.70 10.88 2.78
CA GLU A 254 -4.97 10.18 1.54
C GLU A 254 -5.83 8.93 1.74
N LEU A 255 -5.56 8.14 2.79
CA LEU A 255 -6.37 6.96 3.12
C LEU A 255 -7.78 7.36 3.58
N THR A 256 -7.93 8.46 4.31
CA THR A 256 -9.22 9.04 4.70
C THR A 256 -10.11 9.29 3.48
N LEU A 257 -9.57 9.89 2.42
CA LEU A 257 -10.32 10.16 1.18
C LEU A 257 -10.70 8.87 0.42
N ARG A 258 -9.99 7.76 0.65
CA ARG A 258 -10.17 6.48 -0.07
C ARG A 258 -11.14 5.51 0.60
N LEU A 259 -11.43 5.68 1.89
CA LEU A 259 -12.36 4.85 2.65
C LEU A 259 -13.83 4.97 2.19
N PRO A 260 -14.40 6.18 1.95
CA PRO A 260 -15.80 6.32 1.54
C PRO A 260 -16.16 5.54 0.26
N HIS A 261 -15.21 5.41 -0.68
CA HIS A 261 -15.38 4.66 -1.92
C HIS A 261 -14.72 3.27 -1.89
N LEU A 262 -14.35 2.76 -0.71
CA LEU A 262 -13.88 1.37 -0.54
C LEU A 262 -15.01 0.36 -0.80
N ALA A 263 -16.24 0.65 -0.36
CA ALA A 263 -17.41 -0.19 -0.57
C ALA A 263 -17.58 -0.57 -2.05
N LEU A 264 -17.65 0.45 -2.92
CA LEU A 264 -17.83 0.29 -4.37
C LEU A 264 -16.69 -0.51 -5.02
N ARG A 265 -15.45 -0.31 -4.56
CA ARG A 265 -14.28 -1.04 -5.05
C ARG A 265 -14.35 -2.51 -4.65
N MET A 266 -14.67 -2.81 -3.39
CA MET A 266 -14.80 -4.20 -2.90
C MET A 266 -15.94 -4.95 -3.59
N GLN A 267 -17.07 -4.29 -3.83
CA GLN A 267 -18.18 -4.85 -4.61
C GLN A 267 -17.74 -5.23 -6.03
N GLU A 268 -17.06 -4.34 -6.76
CA GLU A 268 -16.61 -4.61 -8.13
C GLU A 268 -15.47 -5.65 -8.19
N HIS A 269 -14.53 -5.61 -7.24
CA HIS A 269 -13.52 -6.67 -7.06
C HIS A 269 -14.17 -8.04 -6.86
N GLY A 270 -15.13 -8.15 -5.93
CA GLY A 270 -15.85 -9.38 -5.62
C GLY A 270 -16.67 -9.89 -6.82
N ARG A 271 -17.43 -9.00 -7.46
CA ARG A 271 -18.26 -9.33 -8.64
C ARG A 271 -17.43 -9.88 -9.81
N ARG A 272 -16.24 -9.31 -10.05
CA ARG A 272 -15.32 -9.77 -11.09
C ARG A 272 -14.63 -11.08 -10.71
N ALA A 273 -14.18 -11.22 -9.47
CA ALA A 273 -13.55 -12.44 -8.99
C ALA A 273 -14.50 -13.64 -9.07
N ALA A 274 -15.77 -13.47 -8.66
CA ALA A 274 -16.81 -14.48 -8.83
C ALA A 274 -17.02 -14.85 -10.31
N ALA A 275 -17.26 -13.87 -11.18
CA ALA A 275 -17.48 -14.13 -12.61
C ALA A 275 -16.29 -14.81 -13.30
N PHE A 276 -15.05 -14.46 -12.93
CA PHE A 276 -13.85 -15.13 -13.44
C PHE A 276 -13.70 -16.55 -12.89
N ALA A 277 -13.94 -16.74 -11.59
CA ALA A 277 -13.83 -18.05 -10.95
C ALA A 277 -14.87 -19.05 -11.49
N GLU A 278 -16.13 -18.64 -11.59
CA GLU A 278 -17.23 -19.45 -12.13
C GLU A 278 -16.97 -19.87 -13.58
N ARG A 279 -16.59 -18.90 -14.43
CA ARG A 279 -16.34 -19.19 -15.85
C ARG A 279 -15.07 -20.01 -16.05
N LEU A 280 -14.00 -19.80 -15.27
CA LEU A 280 -12.81 -20.67 -15.30
C LEU A 280 -13.15 -22.10 -14.85
N ALA A 281 -13.93 -22.26 -13.78
CA ALA A 281 -14.39 -23.57 -13.32
C ALA A 281 -15.24 -24.28 -14.39
N ALA A 282 -16.09 -23.54 -15.12
CA ALA A 282 -16.85 -24.07 -16.27
C ALA A 282 -15.95 -24.49 -17.46
N LEU A 283 -14.71 -24.01 -17.54
CA LEU A 283 -13.69 -24.49 -18.48
C LEU A 283 -12.86 -25.67 -17.94
N GLY A 284 -13.21 -26.21 -16.76
CA GLY A 284 -12.48 -27.29 -16.10
C GLY A 284 -11.15 -26.84 -15.47
N ALA A 285 -10.96 -25.53 -15.23
CA ALA A 285 -9.78 -25.05 -14.51
C ALA A 285 -9.88 -25.41 -13.01
N PRO A 286 -8.79 -25.89 -12.37
CA PRO A 286 -8.74 -25.98 -10.92
C PRO A 286 -8.63 -24.57 -10.34
N VAL A 287 -9.73 -24.08 -9.77
CA VAL A 287 -9.85 -22.71 -9.23
C VAL A 287 -10.16 -22.77 -7.75
N THR A 288 -9.46 -21.95 -6.97
CA THR A 288 -9.75 -21.74 -5.55
C THR A 288 -10.35 -20.35 -5.37
N TYR A 289 -11.62 -20.29 -4.97
CA TYR A 289 -12.31 -19.04 -4.66
C TYR A 289 -13.40 -19.29 -3.59
N PRO A 290 -13.42 -18.56 -2.46
CA PRO A 290 -14.41 -18.76 -1.40
C PRO A 290 -15.87 -18.62 -1.84
N GLY A 291 -16.15 -17.91 -2.94
CA GLY A 291 -17.49 -17.76 -3.50
C GLY A 291 -17.96 -18.90 -4.40
N LEU A 292 -17.10 -19.84 -4.79
CA LEU A 292 -17.53 -21.03 -5.54
C LEU A 292 -18.22 -22.03 -4.60
N THR A 293 -19.35 -22.59 -5.03
CA THR A 293 -20.09 -23.62 -4.26
C THR A 293 -19.30 -24.91 -4.03
N THR A 294 -18.27 -25.16 -4.84
CA THR A 294 -17.31 -26.27 -4.70
C THR A 294 -16.21 -26.01 -3.66
N HIS A 295 -16.07 -24.78 -3.16
CA HIS A 295 -15.07 -24.44 -2.14
C HIS A 295 -15.49 -25.04 -0.78
N PRO A 296 -14.61 -25.80 -0.08
CA PRO A 296 -15.00 -26.50 1.15
C PRO A 296 -15.62 -25.61 2.24
N GLN A 297 -15.09 -24.39 2.41
CA GLN A 297 -15.63 -23.41 3.36
C GLN A 297 -16.62 -22.39 2.73
N HIS A 298 -17.23 -22.66 1.58
CA HIS A 298 -18.16 -21.72 0.93
C HIS A 298 -19.32 -21.30 1.86
N ALA A 299 -20.00 -22.27 2.47
CA ALA A 299 -21.12 -22.02 3.37
C ALA A 299 -20.70 -21.23 4.64
N LEU A 300 -19.48 -21.47 5.14
CA LEU A 300 -18.91 -20.72 6.25
C LEU A 300 -18.65 -19.26 5.83
N MET A 301 -18.04 -19.03 4.67
CA MET A 301 -17.81 -17.69 4.15
C MET A 301 -19.12 -16.95 3.92
N ALA A 302 -20.14 -17.59 3.33
CA ALA A 302 -21.46 -17.02 3.11
C ALA A 302 -22.17 -16.63 4.43
N LYS A 303 -21.93 -17.36 5.52
CA LYS A 303 -22.40 -17.01 6.87
C LYS A 303 -21.65 -15.84 7.50
N GLN A 304 -20.37 -15.65 7.16
CA GLN A 304 -19.52 -14.58 7.72
C GLN A 304 -19.51 -13.28 6.91
N ALA A 305 -19.90 -13.34 5.62
CA ALA A 305 -19.87 -12.21 4.72
C ALA A 305 -21.02 -11.20 4.96
N ASN A 306 -20.70 -9.92 4.92
CA ASN A 306 -21.67 -8.85 4.83
C ASN A 306 -22.34 -8.87 3.44
N ALA A 307 -23.65 -8.64 3.39
CA ALA A 307 -24.42 -8.66 2.15
C ALA A 307 -23.92 -7.59 1.15
N GLY A 308 -24.03 -7.88 -0.14
CA GLY A 308 -23.70 -6.95 -1.23
C GLY A 308 -22.22 -6.91 -1.66
N TYR A 309 -21.26 -7.29 -0.80
CA TYR A 309 -19.82 -7.19 -1.10
C TYR A 309 -19.21 -8.39 -1.85
N GLY A 310 -19.96 -9.48 -2.02
CA GLY A 310 -19.44 -10.72 -2.62
C GLY A 310 -18.46 -11.45 -1.70
N PHE A 311 -17.52 -12.20 -2.27
CA PHE A 311 -16.62 -13.11 -1.54
C PHE A 311 -15.14 -12.70 -1.61
N GLY A 312 -14.87 -11.40 -1.79
CA GLY A 312 -13.52 -10.84 -1.93
C GLY A 312 -12.97 -10.89 -3.35
N GLY A 313 -11.88 -10.13 -3.58
CA GLY A 313 -11.27 -9.90 -4.90
C GLY A 313 -10.09 -10.80 -5.28
N LEU A 314 -9.88 -11.90 -4.55
CA LEU A 314 -8.76 -12.82 -4.73
C LEU A 314 -9.26 -14.18 -5.20
N LEU A 315 -8.58 -14.76 -6.20
CA LEU A 315 -8.77 -16.15 -6.61
C LEU A 315 -7.41 -16.83 -6.88
N GLY A 316 -7.37 -18.15 -6.78
CA GLY A 316 -6.25 -18.99 -7.18
C GLY A 316 -6.59 -19.82 -8.41
N VAL A 317 -5.60 -20.07 -9.28
CA VAL A 317 -5.71 -21.03 -10.39
C VAL A 317 -4.49 -21.94 -10.36
N ASP A 318 -4.70 -23.25 -10.34
CA ASP A 318 -3.59 -24.22 -10.44
C ASP A 318 -3.33 -24.61 -11.90
N LEU A 319 -2.11 -24.34 -12.37
CA LEU A 319 -1.64 -24.71 -13.70
C LEU A 319 -0.73 -25.96 -13.67
N GLY A 320 -0.59 -26.60 -12.51
CA GLY A 320 0.23 -27.79 -12.27
C GLY A 320 1.73 -27.49 -12.21
N THR A 321 2.27 -26.80 -13.22
CA THR A 321 3.71 -26.52 -13.34
C THR A 321 4.03 -25.02 -13.37
N PRO A 322 5.19 -24.59 -12.84
CA PRO A 322 5.66 -23.21 -12.92
C PRO A 322 5.71 -22.66 -14.35
N GLY A 323 6.09 -23.49 -15.33
CA GLY A 323 6.16 -23.09 -16.73
C GLY A 323 4.81 -22.70 -17.33
N ARG A 324 3.77 -23.51 -17.08
CA ARG A 324 2.38 -23.17 -17.48
C ARG A 324 1.87 -21.93 -16.73
N ALA A 325 2.19 -21.79 -15.45
CA ALA A 325 1.84 -20.61 -14.66
C ALA A 325 2.48 -19.32 -15.21
N ASN A 326 3.78 -19.34 -15.50
CA ASN A 326 4.49 -18.21 -16.11
C ASN A 326 3.94 -17.89 -17.50
N ALA A 327 3.70 -18.90 -18.34
CA ALA A 327 3.10 -18.73 -19.66
C ALA A 327 1.71 -18.07 -19.60
N LEU A 328 0.90 -18.37 -18.58
CA LEU A 328 -0.38 -17.68 -18.37
C LEU A 328 -0.17 -16.20 -18.02
N MET A 329 0.65 -15.92 -17.00
CA MET A 329 0.88 -14.58 -16.48
C MET A 329 1.53 -13.65 -17.51
N GLU A 330 2.56 -14.14 -18.22
CA GLU A 330 3.22 -13.41 -19.30
C GLU A 330 2.25 -13.11 -20.44
N ARG A 331 1.42 -14.08 -20.85
CA ARG A 331 0.47 -13.87 -21.95
C ARG A 331 -0.60 -12.85 -21.56
N LEU A 332 -1.09 -12.89 -20.32
CA LEU A 332 -2.00 -11.88 -19.77
C LEU A 332 -1.38 -10.47 -19.74
N GLN A 333 -0.17 -10.31 -19.21
CA GLN A 333 0.50 -9.02 -19.15
C GLN A 333 0.95 -8.52 -20.54
N ASN A 334 1.74 -9.32 -21.25
CA ASN A 334 2.54 -8.90 -22.40
C ASN A 334 1.77 -8.93 -23.73
N LYS A 335 0.79 -9.84 -23.88
CA LYS A 335 -0.10 -9.84 -25.05
C LYS A 335 -1.26 -8.86 -24.85
N TRP A 336 -1.97 -8.98 -23.73
CA TRP A 336 -3.28 -8.38 -23.51
C TRP A 336 -3.31 -7.11 -22.65
N GLY A 337 -2.29 -6.83 -21.83
CA GLY A 337 -2.37 -5.73 -20.85
C GLY A 337 -3.47 -5.97 -19.82
N PHE A 338 -3.70 -7.24 -19.44
CA PHE A 338 -4.74 -7.66 -18.51
C PHE A 338 -4.46 -7.24 -17.05
N GLY A 339 -3.18 -7.13 -16.71
CA GLY A 339 -2.68 -6.91 -15.36
C GLY A 339 -1.16 -7.03 -15.31
N PHE A 340 -0.60 -7.09 -14.10
CA PHE A 340 0.83 -7.10 -13.85
C PHE A 340 1.30 -8.35 -13.08
N MET A 341 2.49 -8.83 -13.43
CA MET A 341 3.21 -9.85 -12.68
C MET A 341 3.92 -9.16 -11.51
N ALA A 342 3.28 -9.20 -10.33
CA ALA A 342 3.76 -8.51 -9.15
C ALA A 342 3.24 -9.16 -7.86
N VAL A 343 4.02 -9.04 -6.79
CA VAL A 343 3.54 -9.27 -5.42
C VAL A 343 2.61 -8.14 -4.97
N SER A 344 2.06 -8.24 -3.75
CA SER A 344 0.92 -7.43 -3.27
C SER A 344 -0.43 -7.82 -3.92
N LEU A 345 -1.48 -7.06 -3.63
CA LEU A 345 -2.88 -7.27 -3.99
C LEU A 345 -3.72 -6.02 -3.67
N GLY A 346 -4.97 -5.99 -4.13
CA GLY A 346 -5.93 -4.92 -3.91
C GLY A 346 -5.79 -3.71 -4.83
N TYR A 347 -5.03 -3.84 -5.92
CA TYR A 347 -4.81 -2.79 -6.91
C TYR A 347 -5.97 -2.71 -7.94
N PHE A 348 -6.12 -1.56 -8.59
CA PHE A 348 -7.16 -1.38 -9.61
C PHE A 348 -6.93 -2.20 -10.90
N ASP A 349 -5.69 -2.50 -11.28
CA ASP A 349 -5.38 -3.52 -12.30
C ASP A 349 -5.10 -4.87 -11.64
N THR A 350 -5.35 -5.96 -12.37
CA THR A 350 -5.15 -7.31 -11.82
C THR A 350 -3.68 -7.56 -11.51
N LEU A 351 -3.35 -8.00 -10.29
CA LEU A 351 -2.00 -8.45 -9.93
C LEU A 351 -1.95 -9.98 -9.90
N MET A 352 -0.87 -10.54 -10.43
CA MET A 352 -0.67 -11.99 -10.58
C MET A 352 0.69 -12.39 -10.01
N SER A 353 0.73 -13.48 -9.26
CA SER A 353 1.96 -14.01 -8.66
C SER A 353 1.96 -15.54 -8.60
N LEU A 354 3.07 -16.17 -8.98
CA LEU A 354 3.33 -17.59 -8.72
C LEU A 354 3.65 -17.79 -7.24
N SER A 355 2.66 -18.17 -6.44
CA SER A 355 2.77 -18.09 -4.97
C SER A 355 3.86 -18.98 -4.39
N ALA A 356 4.00 -20.20 -4.91
CA ALA A 356 5.03 -21.16 -4.51
C ALA A 356 6.48 -20.66 -4.70
N ALA A 357 6.69 -19.72 -5.63
CA ALA A 357 8.01 -19.16 -5.94
C ALA A 357 8.19 -17.70 -5.45
N SER A 358 7.21 -17.14 -4.73
CA SER A 358 7.24 -15.74 -4.32
C SER A 358 6.66 -15.52 -2.91
N THR A 359 5.35 -15.36 -2.77
CA THR A 359 4.71 -15.02 -1.49
C THR A 359 4.84 -16.08 -0.39
N SER A 360 5.28 -17.29 -0.77
CA SER A 360 5.49 -18.44 0.10
C SER A 360 6.91 -19.02 -0.01
N SER A 361 7.88 -18.26 -0.53
CA SER A 361 9.29 -18.69 -0.67
C SER A 361 9.97 -19.04 0.66
N GLU A 362 9.47 -18.48 1.76
CA GLU A 362 9.97 -18.72 3.12
C GLU A 362 9.55 -20.08 3.71
N LEU A 363 8.70 -20.85 3.00
CA LEU A 363 8.34 -22.21 3.40
C LEU A 363 9.36 -23.21 2.86
N SER A 364 9.82 -24.14 3.70
CA SER A 364 10.61 -25.28 3.24
C SER A 364 9.82 -26.16 2.27
N ASP A 365 10.49 -26.98 1.45
CA ASP A 365 9.82 -27.92 0.53
C ASP A 365 8.82 -28.84 1.23
N ARG A 366 9.12 -29.21 2.48
CA ARG A 366 8.22 -29.98 3.35
C ARG A 366 6.98 -29.15 3.70
N GLU A 367 7.13 -27.98 4.30
CA GLU A 367 6.02 -27.09 4.66
C GLU A 367 5.20 -26.69 3.43
N MET A 368 5.82 -26.56 2.25
CA MET A 368 5.12 -26.30 0.99
C MET A 368 4.31 -27.51 0.53
N SER A 369 4.84 -28.73 0.64
CA SER A 369 4.08 -29.95 0.35
C SER A 369 2.89 -30.16 1.31
N GLU A 370 3.10 -29.89 2.61
CA GLU A 370 2.06 -29.94 3.65
C GLU A 370 1.03 -28.79 3.48
N SER A 371 1.43 -27.65 2.90
CA SER A 371 0.53 -26.53 2.67
C SER A 371 -0.58 -26.83 1.64
N GLY A 372 -0.34 -27.72 0.67
CA GLY A 372 -1.25 -27.96 -0.45
C GLY A 372 -1.15 -26.93 -1.59
N ILE A 373 -0.14 -26.07 -1.61
CA ILE A 373 0.13 -25.14 -2.72
C ILE A 373 0.87 -25.89 -3.83
N ALA A 374 0.21 -26.09 -4.98
CA ALA A 374 0.88 -26.62 -6.16
C ALA A 374 1.98 -25.66 -6.67
N ARG A 375 3.07 -26.21 -7.21
CA ARG A 375 4.18 -25.40 -7.76
C ARG A 375 3.74 -24.50 -8.92
N GLY A 376 2.66 -24.84 -9.62
CA GLY A 376 2.01 -24.04 -10.67
C GLY A 376 0.86 -23.14 -10.20
N TYR A 377 0.70 -22.90 -8.90
CA TYR A 377 -0.43 -22.11 -8.37
C TYR A 377 -0.24 -20.59 -8.57
N VAL A 378 -1.07 -20.01 -9.42
CA VAL A 378 -1.14 -18.55 -9.67
C VAL A 378 -2.22 -17.95 -8.78
N ARG A 379 -1.83 -17.06 -7.87
CA ARG A 379 -2.77 -16.20 -7.13
C ARG A 379 -3.02 -14.93 -7.94
N MET A 380 -4.30 -14.60 -8.13
CA MET A 380 -4.76 -13.42 -8.86
C MET A 380 -5.55 -12.50 -7.92
N SER A 381 -5.08 -11.26 -7.76
CA SER A 381 -5.84 -10.15 -7.17
C SER A 381 -6.56 -9.42 -8.29
N VAL A 382 -7.83 -9.75 -8.50
CA VAL A 382 -8.63 -9.27 -9.64
C VAL A 382 -8.87 -7.76 -9.56
N GLY A 383 -8.49 -7.02 -10.59
CA GLY A 383 -8.67 -5.57 -10.69
C GLY A 383 -10.07 -5.15 -11.18
N LEU A 384 -10.34 -3.85 -11.14
CA LEU A 384 -11.60 -3.20 -11.55
C LEU A 384 -11.54 -2.41 -12.87
N THR A 385 -10.40 -2.36 -13.57
CA THR A 385 -10.26 -1.64 -14.87
C THR A 385 -10.82 -2.40 -16.07
N GLY A 386 -11.28 -1.67 -17.10
CA GLY A 386 -11.85 -2.24 -18.33
C GLY A 386 -13.23 -2.88 -18.12
N SER A 387 -13.87 -3.36 -19.19
CA SER A 387 -15.15 -4.08 -19.07
C SER A 387 -14.94 -5.52 -18.64
N LEU A 388 -15.91 -6.08 -17.89
CA LEU A 388 -15.85 -7.48 -17.42
C LEU A 388 -15.65 -8.45 -18.60
N GLU A 389 -16.41 -8.27 -19.69
CA GLU A 389 -16.40 -9.20 -20.82
C GLU A 389 -15.09 -9.15 -21.62
N GLU A 390 -14.48 -7.98 -21.80
CA GLU A 390 -13.17 -7.88 -22.47
C GLU A 390 -12.06 -8.48 -21.60
N ARG A 391 -12.07 -8.21 -20.29
CA ARG A 391 -11.14 -8.86 -19.36
C ARG A 391 -11.34 -10.37 -19.30
N TRP A 392 -12.59 -10.84 -19.30
CA TRP A 392 -12.91 -12.27 -19.40
C TRP A 392 -12.37 -12.88 -20.69
N ARG A 393 -12.61 -12.26 -21.85
CA ARG A 393 -12.14 -12.72 -23.17
C ARG A 393 -10.61 -12.87 -23.20
N GLN A 394 -9.89 -11.95 -22.58
CA GLN A 394 -8.43 -12.01 -22.41
C GLN A 394 -8.01 -13.19 -21.52
N LEU A 395 -8.70 -13.41 -20.40
CA LEU A 395 -8.44 -14.50 -19.45
C LEU A 395 -8.74 -15.89 -20.03
N GLU A 396 -9.89 -16.05 -20.68
CA GLU A 396 -10.30 -17.27 -21.36
C GLU A 396 -9.31 -17.65 -22.47
N GLU A 397 -8.93 -16.68 -23.32
CA GLU A 397 -7.99 -16.91 -24.41
C GLU A 397 -6.60 -17.27 -23.88
N ALA A 398 -6.16 -16.64 -22.78
CA ALA A 398 -4.91 -16.96 -22.10
C ALA A 398 -4.92 -18.40 -21.55
N TYR A 399 -5.95 -18.75 -20.79
CA TYR A 399 -6.12 -20.08 -20.21
C TYR A 399 -6.20 -21.19 -21.28
N ARG A 400 -7.01 -21.01 -22.32
CA ARG A 400 -7.21 -22.02 -23.40
C ARG A 400 -5.97 -22.29 -24.25
N ALA A 401 -4.97 -21.41 -24.26
CA ALA A 401 -3.68 -21.71 -24.89
C ALA A 401 -2.78 -22.50 -23.93
N VAL A 402 -2.70 -22.06 -22.67
CA VAL A 402 -1.87 -22.69 -21.63
C VAL A 402 -2.39 -24.07 -21.21
N SER A 403 -3.69 -24.34 -21.41
CA SER A 403 -4.31 -25.66 -21.22
C SER A 403 -3.87 -26.70 -22.26
N LYS A 404 -3.25 -26.27 -23.37
CA LYS A 404 -2.71 -27.16 -24.42
C LYS A 404 -1.22 -27.44 -24.27
N LEU A 405 -0.54 -26.71 -23.39
CA LEU A 405 0.89 -26.88 -23.14
C LEU A 405 1.16 -28.15 -22.32
N GLY A 406 2.17 -28.92 -22.74
CA GLY A 406 2.63 -30.09 -22.01
C GLY A 406 3.27 -29.75 -20.65
N PRO A 407 3.52 -30.75 -19.79
CA PRO A 407 4.05 -30.53 -18.43
C PRO A 407 5.45 -29.87 -18.42
N GLY A 408 6.29 -30.16 -19.43
CA GLY A 408 7.62 -29.57 -19.60
C GLY A 408 7.66 -28.24 -20.35
N ALA A 409 6.54 -27.53 -20.49
CA ALA A 409 6.50 -26.27 -21.23
C ALA A 409 7.29 -25.15 -20.51
N GLU A 410 8.17 -24.46 -21.22
CA GLU A 410 8.80 -23.23 -20.76
C GLU A 410 7.93 -21.99 -21.03
N ALA A 411 8.31 -20.87 -20.42
CA ALA A 411 7.61 -19.61 -20.58
C ALA A 411 7.91 -18.98 -21.96
N PRO A 412 6.90 -18.65 -22.78
CA PRO A 412 7.10 -18.27 -24.18
C PRO A 412 7.62 -16.84 -24.37
N PHE A 413 7.70 -16.00 -23.33
CA PHE A 413 8.26 -14.65 -23.43
C PHE A 413 9.43 -14.47 -22.47
N ARG A 414 10.60 -14.06 -22.97
CA ARG A 414 11.68 -13.56 -22.11
C ARG A 414 11.79 -12.04 -22.21
N ALA A 415 11.83 -11.40 -21.05
CA ALA A 415 12.15 -9.99 -20.94
C ALA A 415 13.66 -9.79 -21.13
N VAL A 416 14.03 -8.88 -22.01
CA VAL A 416 15.40 -8.51 -22.32
C VAL A 416 15.55 -7.02 -22.07
N LYS A 417 16.57 -6.66 -21.29
CA LYS A 417 17.01 -5.28 -21.14
C LYS A 417 17.95 -4.98 -22.30
N MET A 418 17.52 -4.09 -23.17
CA MET A 418 18.33 -3.60 -24.28
C MET A 418 18.90 -2.25 -23.88
N ARG A 419 20.22 -2.14 -23.89
CA ARG A 419 20.91 -0.84 -23.91
C ARG A 419 21.25 -0.54 -25.36
N LEU A 420 20.95 0.68 -25.81
CA LEU A 420 21.55 1.18 -27.04
C LEU A 420 22.99 1.62 -26.70
N THR A 421 23.99 1.09 -27.38
CA THR A 421 25.35 1.63 -27.25
C THR A 421 25.44 2.99 -27.97
N PRO A 422 26.46 3.81 -27.70
CA PRO A 422 26.65 5.09 -28.40
C PRO A 422 26.76 4.95 -29.93
N GLU A 423 27.20 3.78 -30.43
CA GLU A 423 27.28 3.44 -31.85
C GLU A 423 25.94 2.96 -32.44
N GLY A 424 24.86 2.94 -31.65
CA GLY A 424 23.52 2.51 -32.07
C GLY A 424 23.32 0.98 -32.09
N ALA A 425 24.30 0.19 -31.66
CA ALA A 425 24.17 -1.26 -31.59
C ALA A 425 23.28 -1.66 -30.38
N PRO A 426 22.35 -2.62 -30.54
CA PRO A 426 21.56 -3.13 -29.43
C PRO A 426 22.36 -4.12 -28.59
N GLU A 427 22.86 -3.68 -27.43
CA GLU A 427 23.44 -4.58 -26.43
C GLU A 427 22.30 -5.33 -25.71
N GLN A 428 22.20 -6.63 -25.98
CA GLN A 428 21.18 -7.49 -25.36
C GLN A 428 21.67 -8.04 -24.02
N GLN A 429 21.13 -7.51 -22.93
CA GLN A 429 21.24 -8.14 -21.62
C GLN A 429 19.92 -8.85 -21.31
N LEU A 430 19.92 -10.19 -21.34
CA LEU A 430 18.82 -10.96 -20.75
C LEU A 430 18.60 -10.43 -19.32
N LEU A 431 17.34 -10.23 -18.92
CA LEU A 431 17.01 -10.00 -17.51
C LEU A 431 17.16 -11.33 -16.76
N SER A 432 18.40 -11.73 -16.54
CA SER A 432 18.71 -12.49 -15.34
C SER A 432 18.44 -11.57 -14.14
N TRP A 433 17.98 -12.16 -13.05
CA TRP A 433 17.72 -11.46 -11.79
C TRP A 433 18.78 -11.92 -10.78
N PRO A 434 20.06 -11.49 -10.89
CA PRO A 434 21.12 -11.92 -9.98
C PRO A 434 21.05 -11.17 -8.64
N SER A 435 19.87 -11.20 -8.00
CA SER A 435 19.65 -10.66 -6.65
C SER A 435 18.25 -11.04 -6.13
N LEU A 436 18.12 -12.25 -5.58
CA LEU A 436 17.25 -12.58 -4.44
C LEU A 436 17.47 -14.05 -4.03
N GLY A 437 18.30 -14.28 -3.02
CA GLY A 437 18.16 -15.45 -2.14
C GLY A 437 18.50 -16.85 -2.70
N SER A 438 19.63 -17.02 -3.40
CA SER A 438 20.30 -18.33 -3.44
C SER A 438 21.72 -18.19 -2.91
N PHE A 439 21.90 -18.42 -1.60
CA PHE A 439 23.18 -18.88 -1.07
C PHE A 439 23.21 -20.41 -1.19
N GLY A 440 23.26 -20.88 -2.45
CA GLY A 440 23.43 -22.28 -2.79
C GLY A 440 24.88 -22.71 -2.53
N SER A 441 25.02 -23.81 -1.80
CA SER A 441 26.28 -24.46 -1.45
C SER A 441 27.03 -25.05 -2.66
N GLY A 442 28.36 -24.92 -2.65
CA GLY A 442 29.28 -26.03 -2.96
C GLY A 442 29.48 -26.46 -4.43
N GLU A 443 30.65 -26.08 -4.96
CA GLU A 443 31.60 -26.88 -5.78
C GLU A 443 31.13 -27.78 -6.93
N GLU A 444 31.63 -27.46 -8.14
CA GLU A 444 32.40 -28.30 -9.10
C GLU A 444 32.30 -27.64 -10.51
N ALA A 445 33.28 -27.59 -11.41
CA ALA A 445 34.75 -27.75 -11.40
C ALA A 445 35.26 -27.12 -12.75
N ALA A 446 36.50 -26.70 -13.03
CA ALA A 446 37.79 -26.71 -12.33
C ALA A 446 38.70 -25.57 -12.88
N ALA A 447 40.02 -25.64 -12.63
CA ALA A 447 41.12 -24.76 -13.11
C ALA A 447 41.13 -23.30 -12.58
N GLY A 448 42.18 -22.81 -11.90
CA GLY A 448 43.42 -23.47 -11.45
C GLY A 448 44.54 -22.45 -11.24
N GLY A 449 45.13 -22.37 -10.05
CA GLY A 449 46.32 -21.55 -9.80
C GLY A 449 46.30 -20.75 -8.48
N THR A 450 47.22 -21.12 -7.58
CA THR A 450 47.82 -20.26 -6.53
C THR A 450 46.90 -19.47 -5.60
N ALA A 451 46.50 -20.11 -4.48
CA ALA A 451 46.15 -19.41 -3.25
C ALA A 451 47.38 -19.34 -2.31
N ALA A 452 48.06 -18.21 -2.26
CA ALA A 452 48.99 -17.83 -1.20
C ALA A 452 49.21 -16.31 -1.17
N ALA A 453 49.29 -15.72 0.03
CA ALA A 453 49.65 -14.32 0.30
C ALA A 453 48.69 -13.20 -0.20
N ALA A 454 47.62 -12.93 0.56
CA ALA A 454 47.09 -11.57 0.76
C ALA A 454 46.31 -11.36 2.08
N GLY A 455 46.35 -12.31 3.02
CA GLY A 455 45.70 -12.19 4.33
C GLY A 455 46.47 -11.29 5.30
N LYS A 456 46.62 -9.98 5.00
CA LYS A 456 47.07 -8.89 5.90
C LYS A 456 47.22 -7.52 5.19
N ALA A 457 46.17 -6.99 4.55
CA ALA A 457 46.14 -5.59 4.07
C ALA A 457 44.71 -5.07 3.75
N ALA A 458 43.81 -5.07 4.73
CA ALA A 458 42.43 -4.57 4.55
C ALA A 458 41.87 -3.82 5.78
N ALA A 459 42.75 -3.14 6.54
CA ALA A 459 42.40 -2.31 7.70
C ALA A 459 43.05 -0.91 7.69
N ALA A 460 43.71 -0.55 6.59
CA ALA A 460 44.24 0.79 6.32
C ALA A 460 44.21 0.99 4.80
N GLY A 461 43.47 1.99 4.31
CA GLY A 461 43.27 2.22 2.87
C GLY A 461 41.85 2.57 2.40
N ALA A 462 40.91 2.87 3.31
CA ALA A 462 39.53 3.25 2.96
C ALA A 462 39.16 4.69 3.39
N THR A 463 40.15 5.59 3.51
CA THR A 463 39.98 6.98 3.96
C THR A 463 40.54 8.05 3.02
N GLU A 464 41.18 7.68 1.90
CA GLU A 464 41.76 8.65 0.95
C GLU A 464 41.06 8.72 -0.42
N GLY A 465 40.08 7.85 -0.69
CA GLY A 465 39.34 7.84 -1.97
C GLY A 465 38.18 8.84 -2.08
N PHE A 466 37.67 9.37 -0.95
CA PHE A 466 36.41 10.13 -0.95
C PHE A 466 36.58 11.66 -1.03
N HIS A 467 37.81 12.18 -0.87
CA HIS A 467 38.08 13.62 -0.91
C HIS A 467 38.49 14.17 -2.29
N ALA A 468 38.79 13.31 -3.27
CA ALA A 468 39.22 13.75 -4.61
C ALA A 468 38.05 14.10 -5.57
N ALA A 469 36.86 13.50 -5.37
CA ALA A 469 35.72 13.65 -6.29
C ALA A 469 34.81 14.87 -6.00
N LEU A 470 35.11 15.68 -4.98
CA LEU A 470 34.34 16.88 -4.63
C LEU A 470 34.97 18.19 -5.15
N ALA A 471 36.19 18.13 -5.70
CA ALA A 471 36.92 19.31 -6.16
C ALA A 471 36.55 19.77 -7.58
N GLU A 472 36.14 18.86 -8.49
CA GLU A 472 35.85 19.20 -9.89
C GLU A 472 34.42 19.67 -10.18
N VAL A 473 33.47 19.52 -9.24
CA VAL A 473 32.08 20.00 -9.43
C VAL A 473 31.88 21.43 -8.88
N LEU A 474 32.87 22.00 -8.19
CA LEU A 474 32.80 23.34 -7.59
C LEU A 474 33.61 24.42 -8.34
N GLN A 475 34.07 24.15 -9.57
CA GLN A 475 34.74 25.13 -10.44
C GLN A 475 34.10 25.29 -11.82
N ALA A 476 32.77 25.44 -11.88
CA ALA A 476 32.10 25.94 -13.09
C ALA A 476 30.76 26.64 -12.78
N GLN A 477 30.82 27.89 -12.28
CA GLN A 477 29.99 29.05 -12.71
C GLN A 477 30.00 30.16 -11.65
N SER A 478 30.74 31.23 -11.92
CA SER A 478 30.72 32.47 -11.15
C SER A 478 30.49 33.68 -12.07
N GLY A 479 29.21 34.04 -12.23
CA GLY A 479 28.71 35.36 -12.65
C GLY A 479 28.63 35.68 -14.15
N PRO A 480 28.01 36.82 -14.52
CA PRO A 480 27.26 37.76 -13.67
C PRO A 480 25.80 38.01 -14.12
N SER A 481 25.12 38.84 -13.33
CA SER A 481 23.68 39.20 -13.35
C SER A 481 23.20 40.07 -14.52
N GLY A 482 21.91 39.90 -14.88
CA GLY A 482 21.10 40.88 -15.61
C GLY A 482 19.63 40.43 -15.66
N ALA A 483 18.70 41.22 -15.08
CA ALA A 483 17.30 40.83 -14.89
C ALA A 483 16.33 41.61 -15.79
N SER A 484 15.19 41.01 -16.11
CA SER A 484 13.89 41.71 -16.17
C SER A 484 12.73 40.71 -16.23
N GLU A 485 11.70 40.97 -15.43
CA GLU A 485 10.38 40.31 -15.51
C GLU A 485 9.57 40.88 -16.70
N PRO A 486 8.39 40.30 -16.97
CA PRO A 486 7.20 41.17 -16.87
C PRO A 486 6.21 40.69 -15.82
N ALA A 487 5.55 41.67 -15.21
CA ALA A 487 4.61 41.49 -14.12
C ALA A 487 3.22 40.99 -14.56
N VAL A 488 2.45 40.61 -13.55
CA VAL A 488 1.02 40.33 -13.58
C VAL A 488 0.23 41.50 -14.19
N GLU A 489 -0.63 41.24 -15.17
CA GLU A 489 -1.72 42.17 -15.50
C GLU A 489 -2.78 42.14 -14.39
N ALA A 490 -2.84 43.20 -13.60
CA ALA A 490 -4.01 43.50 -12.79
C ALA A 490 -5.06 44.23 -13.65
N VAL A 491 -6.31 43.79 -13.45
CA VAL A 491 -7.57 44.40 -13.91
C VAL A 491 -7.51 45.93 -14.02
N ALA A 492 -7.84 46.46 -15.21
CA ALA A 492 -8.26 47.84 -15.35
C ALA A 492 -9.77 47.96 -15.06
N MET A 493 -10.12 48.91 -14.18
CA MET A 493 -11.49 49.25 -13.81
C MET A 493 -12.29 49.80 -15.01
N VAL A 494 -13.58 49.49 -15.05
CA VAL A 494 -14.59 50.32 -15.73
C VAL A 494 -15.68 50.66 -14.72
N GLU A 495 -16.08 51.93 -14.77
CA GLU A 495 -16.97 52.64 -13.84
C GLU A 495 -18.46 52.18 -13.88
N PRO A 496 -19.29 52.56 -12.88
CA PRO A 496 -20.53 51.86 -12.56
C PRO A 496 -21.71 52.21 -13.47
N GLY A 497 -22.60 51.23 -13.67
CA GLY A 497 -23.88 51.38 -14.38
C GLY A 497 -25.01 50.68 -13.65
N ASP A 498 -25.98 51.47 -13.22
CA ASP A 498 -27.22 51.15 -12.50
C ASP A 498 -27.80 49.74 -12.67
N TRP A 499 -27.98 49.03 -11.55
CA TRP A 499 -29.18 48.20 -11.35
C TRP A 499 -29.81 48.46 -9.98
N VAL A 500 -31.02 48.99 -10.05
CA VAL A 500 -31.81 49.49 -8.91
C VAL A 500 -32.36 48.33 -8.08
N GLY A 501 -32.05 48.30 -6.78
CA GLY A 501 -32.75 47.47 -5.82
C GLY A 501 -34.10 48.10 -5.45
N ALA A 502 -35.18 47.58 -6.01
CA ALA A 502 -36.55 47.98 -5.65
C ALA A 502 -37.03 47.27 -4.36
N GLU A 503 -37.86 47.97 -3.58
CA GLU A 503 -38.27 47.62 -2.22
C GLU A 503 -39.43 46.60 -2.10
N ALA A 504 -39.79 46.33 -0.82
CA ALA A 504 -41.01 45.70 -0.29
C ALA A 504 -40.99 44.16 -0.16
N ALA A 505 -41.50 43.54 0.92
CA ALA A 505 -42.24 44.02 2.11
C ALA A 505 -41.79 43.20 3.35
N ALA A 506 -41.50 43.76 4.53
CA ALA A 506 -42.33 44.43 5.55
C ALA A 506 -42.97 43.50 6.59
N GLY A 507 -42.80 43.84 7.88
CA GLY A 507 -43.40 43.18 9.06
C GLY A 507 -42.38 42.44 9.95
N GLY A 508 -42.09 42.82 11.20
CA GLY A 508 -42.56 43.96 11.99
C GLY A 508 -42.74 43.60 13.46
N ALA A 509 -41.77 43.91 14.33
CA ALA A 509 -41.94 43.86 15.79
C ALA A 509 -40.97 44.82 16.50
N THR A 510 -41.52 45.75 17.28
CA THR A 510 -40.79 46.79 18.03
C THR A 510 -40.54 46.40 19.48
N LYS A 511 -39.35 46.75 20.01
CA LYS A 511 -39.29 47.49 21.29
C LYS A 511 -37.96 48.22 21.52
N ARG A 512 -38.06 49.50 21.87
CA ARG A 512 -36.94 50.36 22.29
C ARG A 512 -36.57 50.10 23.75
N ARG A 513 -35.31 50.37 24.10
CA ARG A 513 -34.98 51.07 25.34
C ARG A 513 -33.75 51.98 25.14
N ARG A 514 -33.94 53.30 25.30
CA ARG A 514 -32.90 54.27 25.73
C ARG A 514 -32.78 54.19 27.27
N GLU A 515 -31.90 54.87 28.01
CA GLU A 515 -30.80 55.85 27.85
C GLU A 515 -29.59 55.27 28.66
N GLY A 516 -28.35 55.79 28.71
CA GLY A 516 -27.67 56.95 28.09
C GLY A 516 -26.34 57.26 28.82
N GLU A 517 -25.52 58.12 28.22
CA GLU A 517 -24.44 58.96 28.82
C GLU A 517 -23.15 58.30 29.37
N GLY A 518 -21.99 58.91 29.06
CA GLY A 518 -20.67 58.58 29.58
C GLY A 518 -19.53 58.55 28.55
N LEU A 519 -19.07 59.71 28.08
CA LEU A 519 -17.86 59.88 27.25
C LEU A 519 -16.87 60.82 27.98
N GLU A 520 -15.57 60.61 27.72
CA GLU A 520 -14.44 61.56 27.93
C GLU A 520 -14.09 61.96 29.39
N GLU A 521 -12.85 62.32 29.75
CA GLU A 521 -11.50 61.85 29.32
C GLU A 521 -10.48 62.29 30.40
N ASP A 522 -9.17 62.20 30.13
CA ASP A 522 -8.01 62.68 30.93
C ASP A 522 -7.73 61.99 32.30
N GLY A 523 -6.50 61.56 32.61
CA GLY A 523 -5.28 61.48 31.80
C GLY A 523 -4.02 61.42 32.67
N ASP A 524 -3.03 60.58 32.32
CA ASP A 524 -1.60 60.92 32.51
C ASP A 524 -0.68 60.04 31.61
N VAL A 525 0.53 60.52 31.33
CA VAL A 525 1.39 60.08 30.22
C VAL A 525 2.82 59.76 30.68
N THR A 526 3.42 58.63 30.23
CA THR A 526 4.79 58.52 29.63
C THR A 526 5.31 57.07 29.47
N SER A 527 6.07 56.80 28.38
CA SER A 527 6.76 55.54 28.02
C SER A 527 8.17 55.41 28.67
N PRO A 528 8.97 54.30 28.59
CA PRO A 528 9.64 53.85 27.33
C PRO A 528 10.22 52.39 27.21
N GLY A 529 10.70 52.04 25.98
CA GLY A 529 11.78 51.05 25.67
C GLY A 529 11.36 49.65 25.16
N GLY A 530 11.99 48.99 24.17
CA GLY A 530 13.10 49.24 23.21
C GLY A 530 13.48 47.87 22.56
N LEU A 531 13.67 47.66 21.25
CA LEU A 531 14.80 48.06 20.37
C LEU A 531 14.47 47.68 18.88
N ARG A 532 15.26 48.16 17.88
CA ARG A 532 15.11 47.86 16.43
C ARG A 532 16.32 47.08 15.85
N VAL A 533 16.16 46.41 14.70
CA VAL A 533 17.19 46.26 13.63
C VAL A 533 16.50 46.35 12.24
N ALA A 534 17.21 46.79 11.19
CA ALA A 534 16.66 47.20 9.88
C ALA A 534 17.25 46.43 8.66
N VAL A 535 16.66 46.65 7.47
CA VAL A 535 17.12 46.13 6.16
C VAL A 535 17.12 47.28 5.12
N PRO A 536 18.17 47.45 4.27
CA PRO A 536 18.23 48.49 3.21
C PRO A 536 17.90 48.00 1.79
N ALA A 537 17.68 48.92 0.84
CA ALA A 537 17.26 48.69 -0.56
C ALA A 537 17.92 49.68 -1.58
N ALA A 538 17.87 49.39 -2.89
CA ALA A 538 18.06 50.30 -4.07
C ALA A 538 17.76 49.54 -5.41
N GLU A 539 16.81 49.92 -6.29
CA GLU A 539 16.81 50.88 -7.46
C GLU A 539 17.34 50.29 -8.81
N GLU A 540 16.51 50.05 -9.86
CA GLU A 540 16.11 50.87 -11.06
C GLU A 540 17.26 51.18 -12.09
N ARG A 541 17.18 51.20 -13.46
CA ARG A 541 16.14 51.58 -14.48
C ARG A 541 16.47 51.08 -15.97
N PRO A 542 15.93 51.55 -17.16
CA PRO A 542 15.41 50.64 -18.24
C PRO A 542 15.82 50.91 -19.74
N ALA A 543 15.07 50.30 -20.70
CA ALA A 543 14.96 50.50 -22.20
C ALA A 543 15.60 49.41 -23.12
N SER A 544 15.16 49.04 -24.34
CA SER A 544 14.05 49.42 -25.26
C SER A 544 13.65 48.30 -26.28
N SER A 545 12.62 48.57 -27.11
CA SER A 545 11.88 47.77 -28.12
C SER A 545 12.59 46.87 -29.18
N GLY A 546 11.89 45.82 -29.67
CA GLY A 546 11.98 45.38 -31.09
C GLY A 546 11.47 43.97 -31.48
N GLY A 547 10.65 43.89 -32.53
CA GLY A 547 10.50 42.69 -33.41
C GLY A 547 9.48 41.61 -33.01
N GLY A 548 8.66 41.14 -33.97
CA GLY A 548 7.64 40.10 -33.76
C GLY A 548 7.77 38.90 -34.71
N GLY A 549 6.95 37.86 -34.51
CA GLY A 549 6.85 36.71 -35.40
C GLY A 549 6.00 35.57 -34.81
N SER A 550 4.93 35.16 -35.49
CA SER A 550 4.01 34.11 -35.03
C SER A 550 4.34 32.72 -35.56
N ALA A 551 4.15 31.66 -34.77
CA ALA A 551 3.79 30.33 -35.28
C ALA A 551 3.08 29.48 -34.22
N ARG A 552 2.06 28.70 -34.65
CA ARG A 552 1.29 27.77 -33.80
C ARG A 552 2.01 26.43 -33.67
N GLY A 553 1.92 25.78 -32.51
CA GLY A 553 2.40 24.40 -32.27
C GLY A 553 1.41 23.58 -31.44
N VAL A 554 0.93 22.46 -31.97
CA VAL A 554 -0.17 21.65 -31.39
C VAL A 554 0.36 20.59 -30.42
N ALA A 555 -0.19 20.53 -29.20
CA ALA A 555 0.02 19.41 -28.29
C ALA A 555 -0.68 18.13 -28.81
N ARG A 556 0.03 16.98 -28.83
CA ARG A 556 -0.52 15.69 -29.25
C ARG A 556 -0.52 14.67 -28.11
N SER A 557 -1.65 13.99 -27.97
CA SER A 557 -1.86 12.89 -27.02
C SER A 557 -1.00 11.67 -27.34
N ALA A 558 -0.58 10.94 -26.29
CA ALA A 558 0.13 9.69 -26.43
C ALA A 558 -0.78 8.60 -27.03
N SER A 559 -0.33 7.97 -28.12
CA SER A 559 -1.03 6.87 -28.79
C SER A 559 -0.06 5.76 -29.17
N TRP A 560 -0.51 4.52 -29.03
CA TRP A 560 0.23 3.35 -29.50
C TRP A 560 0.42 3.42 -31.02
N ARG A 561 1.64 3.24 -31.50
CA ARG A 561 1.92 3.01 -32.93
C ARG A 561 2.58 1.65 -33.11
N ARG A 562 2.10 0.87 -34.10
CA ARG A 562 2.94 -0.14 -34.73
C ARG A 562 4.02 0.61 -35.53
N GLY A 563 5.27 0.45 -35.17
CA GLY A 563 6.38 0.76 -36.07
C GLY A 563 6.57 -0.40 -37.02
N GLY A 564 6.32 -0.20 -38.31
CA GLY A 564 6.98 -1.00 -39.34
C GLY A 564 8.41 -0.46 -39.51
N LEU A 565 9.38 -1.35 -39.69
CA LEU A 565 10.69 -0.97 -40.21
C LEU A 565 10.57 -0.90 -41.73
N GLU A 566 11.04 0.21 -42.33
CA GLU A 566 11.17 0.30 -43.78
C GLU A 566 12.33 -0.59 -44.25
N GLU A 567 12.14 -1.32 -45.34
CA GLU A 567 13.19 -2.17 -45.92
C GLU A 567 14.25 -1.30 -46.61
N GLY A 568 15.39 -1.12 -45.95
CA GLY A 568 16.61 -0.67 -46.60
C GLY A 568 17.20 -1.79 -47.46
N THR A 569 17.18 -1.62 -48.77
CA THR A 569 17.77 -2.58 -49.71
C THR A 569 19.29 -2.55 -49.66
N ASP A 570 19.92 -3.61 -49.12
CA ASP A 570 21.08 -4.22 -49.79
C ASP A 570 21.48 -5.61 -49.25
N GLY A 571 21.74 -6.53 -50.18
CA GLY A 571 22.78 -7.56 -50.08
C GLY A 571 22.84 -8.56 -48.91
N ARG A 572 22.05 -9.65 -49.00
CA ARG A 572 22.29 -11.02 -48.43
C ARG A 572 22.06 -11.23 -46.92
N GLY A 573 20.96 -11.92 -46.61
CA GLY A 573 21.08 -13.24 -45.95
C GLY A 573 20.79 -13.37 -44.44
N MET A 574 19.56 -13.13 -44.00
CA MET A 574 18.74 -14.01 -43.13
C MET A 574 17.47 -13.27 -42.70
N LYS A 575 16.28 -13.84 -42.99
CA LYS A 575 14.99 -13.27 -42.54
C LYS A 575 14.66 -13.82 -41.15
N ALA A 576 14.52 -12.93 -40.17
CA ALA A 576 13.98 -13.23 -38.85
C ALA A 576 12.79 -12.30 -38.56
N SER A 577 11.57 -12.75 -38.83
CA SER A 577 10.32 -11.98 -38.67
C SER A 577 9.77 -12.01 -37.24
N GLY A 578 10.59 -11.61 -36.26
CA GLY A 578 10.15 -11.49 -34.86
C GLY A 578 9.35 -10.21 -34.61
N SER A 579 8.13 -10.33 -34.05
CA SER A 579 7.31 -9.14 -33.70
C SER A 579 7.78 -8.48 -32.40
N VAL A 580 8.68 -7.49 -32.50
CA VAL A 580 9.22 -6.76 -31.34
C VAL A 580 8.20 -5.73 -30.82
N LYS A 581 7.78 -5.85 -29.56
CA LYS A 581 7.04 -4.79 -28.84
C LYS A 581 8.01 -3.97 -27.99
N ILE A 582 8.23 -2.70 -28.34
CA ILE A 582 9.08 -1.76 -27.60
C ILE A 582 8.20 -0.86 -26.72
N ARG A 583 8.49 -0.82 -25.40
CA ARG A 583 7.90 0.19 -24.49
C ARG A 583 8.92 1.31 -24.25
N ARG A 584 8.67 2.50 -24.79
CA ARG A 584 9.47 3.70 -24.45
C ARG A 584 9.07 4.21 -23.06
N THR A 585 10.01 4.18 -22.13
CA THR A 585 10.00 5.03 -20.93
C THR A 585 10.70 6.35 -21.25
N GLY A 586 10.24 7.46 -20.65
CA GLY A 586 10.89 8.75 -20.82
C GLY A 586 12.33 8.76 -20.29
N SER A 587 13.19 9.51 -20.98
CA SER A 587 14.53 9.95 -20.51
C SER A 587 15.53 8.88 -20.02
N SER A 588 15.61 7.70 -20.65
CA SER A 588 16.77 6.81 -20.48
C SER A 588 17.05 5.95 -21.72
N GLU A 589 18.34 5.67 -21.99
CA GLU A 589 18.85 4.83 -23.09
C GLU A 589 18.59 3.31 -22.89
N ILE A 590 17.69 2.98 -21.95
CA ILE A 590 17.37 1.62 -21.54
C ILE A 590 15.98 1.28 -22.05
N HIS A 591 15.93 0.34 -22.98
CA HIS A 591 14.69 -0.17 -23.54
C HIS A 591 14.39 -1.58 -23.00
N TYR A 592 13.18 -1.77 -22.48
CA TYR A 592 12.69 -3.09 -22.11
C TYR A 592 11.95 -3.69 -23.29
N VAL A 593 12.42 -4.84 -23.76
CA VAL A 593 11.89 -5.54 -24.92
C VAL A 593 11.51 -6.97 -24.53
N LEU A 594 10.34 -7.39 -24.99
CA LEU A 594 9.84 -8.75 -24.81
C LEU A 594 10.13 -9.53 -26.08
N MET A 595 11.01 -10.52 -25.98
CA MET A 595 11.28 -11.47 -27.06
C MET A 595 10.41 -12.70 -26.86
N GLN A 596 9.65 -13.07 -27.89
CA GLN A 596 8.98 -14.36 -27.93
C GLN A 596 10.04 -15.42 -28.19
N GLN A 597 10.12 -16.46 -27.35
CA GLN A 597 10.95 -17.62 -27.64
C GLN A 597 10.29 -18.38 -28.80
N HIS A 598 11.01 -18.55 -29.91
CA HIS A 598 10.54 -19.44 -30.97
C HIS A 598 10.52 -20.87 -30.45
N GLU A 599 9.44 -21.59 -30.72
CA GLU A 599 9.41 -23.04 -30.53
C GLU A 599 10.48 -23.67 -31.42
N ALA A 600 11.33 -24.51 -30.82
CA ALA A 600 12.28 -25.34 -31.56
C ALA A 600 11.53 -26.52 -32.21
N ALA A 601 10.62 -26.21 -33.15
CA ALA A 601 9.83 -27.20 -33.89
C ALA A 601 9.31 -26.63 -35.23
N GLY A 602 10.06 -26.87 -36.32
CA GLY A 602 9.53 -26.85 -37.69
C GLY A 602 9.51 -25.52 -38.45
N GLU A 603 10.54 -25.32 -39.28
CA GLU A 603 10.51 -24.67 -40.60
C GLU A 603 9.94 -23.23 -40.76
N VAL A 604 10.86 -22.26 -40.56
CA VAL A 604 11.06 -20.93 -41.22
C VAL A 604 9.84 -20.03 -41.48
#